data_AF-A0A952EYW7-F1
#
_entry.id   AF-A0A952EYW7-F1
#
_cell.length_a   1.000
_cell.length_b   1.000
_cell.length_c   1.000
_cell.angle_alpha   90.00
_cell.angle_beta   90.00
_cell.angle_gamma   90.00
#
_symmetry.space_group_name_H-M   'P 1'
#
loop_
_entity.id
_entity.type
_entity.pdbx_description
1 polymer ?
#
loop_
_entity_poly.entity_id
_entity_poly.type
_entity_poly.pdbx_seq_one_letter_code
_entity_poly.pdbx_strand_id
1 'polypeptide(L)'
;RMQVFYVNIGGGEPTVRPDFWELVDYATAHHVGVKFSTNGVRITPEVAARLAASDYVDVQISLDGATAEVNDAVHGPGSFAMAIRALENLADAGFRDAKISVVVTRHNVDQLDEFAALAAHYGATLRITRLRPSGRGADVWDELHPTAEQQVQLYDWLVAKGDRVLTGDSFFHLSGLGAPGALAGLNLCGAGRVVCLIDPVGDVYACPFAIHDRFLAGNILSDGGFDNVWKNAPLFRELREPQSAGACNSCGHYDSCRGGCMAAKFFTGLPLDGPDPECVEGYGGPSLARERVKPKPSGDHSRSQPVMLKLLTTPPARLCNESPV
;
A
#
# COMPACT_ATOMS: atom_id res chain seq x y z
N ARG A 1 9.33 -24.07 -11.47
CA ARG A 1 8.12 -23.24 -11.29
C ARG A 1 8.39 -22.29 -10.12
N MET A 2 8.21 -20.99 -10.30
CA MET A 2 8.37 -20.04 -9.19
C MET A 2 7.29 -20.29 -8.13
N GLN A 3 7.67 -20.29 -6.84
CA GLN A 3 6.74 -20.49 -5.73
C GLN A 3 6.14 -19.13 -5.29
N VAL A 4 5.31 -18.54 -6.17
CA VAL A 4 4.57 -17.32 -5.84
C VAL A 4 3.36 -17.71 -4.99
N PHE A 5 3.29 -17.19 -3.76
CA PHE A 5 2.21 -17.51 -2.82
C PHE A 5 0.94 -16.70 -3.08
N TYR A 6 1.09 -15.40 -3.38
CA TYR A 6 -0.02 -14.49 -3.63
C TYR A 6 0.35 -13.46 -4.70
N VAL A 7 -0.66 -13.00 -5.43
CA VAL A 7 -0.58 -11.82 -6.29
C VAL A 7 -1.46 -10.73 -5.68
N ASN A 8 -0.91 -9.52 -5.53
CA ASN A 8 -1.69 -8.36 -5.11
C ASN A 8 -2.03 -7.51 -6.35
N ILE A 9 -3.32 -7.44 -6.71
CA ILE A 9 -3.80 -6.64 -7.82
C ILE A 9 -4.22 -5.27 -7.28
N GLY A 10 -3.42 -4.26 -7.61
CA GLY A 10 -3.68 -2.86 -7.25
C GLY A 10 -3.67 -1.95 -8.48
N GLY A 11 -3.12 -0.75 -8.33
CA GLY A 11 -3.04 0.27 -9.37
C GLY A 11 -3.77 1.54 -8.93
N GLY A 12 -4.71 2.02 -9.75
CA GLY A 12 -5.71 3.00 -9.33
C GLY A 12 -6.88 2.27 -8.66
N GLU A 13 -7.92 1.97 -9.45
CA GLU A 13 -9.02 1.10 -9.05
C GLU A 13 -8.97 -0.16 -9.93
N PRO A 14 -8.58 -1.34 -9.42
CA PRO A 14 -8.42 -2.52 -10.26
C PRO A 14 -9.76 -3.05 -10.82
N THR A 15 -10.88 -2.84 -10.13
CA THR A 15 -12.19 -3.38 -10.53
C THR A 15 -12.85 -2.65 -11.71
N VAL A 16 -12.28 -1.53 -12.16
CA VAL A 16 -12.74 -0.84 -13.40
C VAL A 16 -12.25 -1.54 -14.66
N ARG A 17 -11.23 -2.39 -14.54
CA ARG A 17 -10.70 -3.16 -15.66
C ARG A 17 -11.74 -4.21 -16.10
N PRO A 18 -12.12 -4.28 -17.39
CA PRO A 18 -13.21 -5.16 -17.85
C PRO A 18 -12.97 -6.66 -17.56
N ASP A 19 -11.73 -7.11 -17.72
CA ASP A 19 -11.27 -8.48 -17.52
C ASP A 19 -10.76 -8.74 -16.09
N PHE A 20 -10.95 -7.82 -15.13
CA PHE A 20 -10.44 -7.98 -13.76
C PHE A 20 -10.85 -9.32 -13.13
N TRP A 21 -12.13 -9.65 -13.25
CA TRP A 21 -12.69 -10.86 -12.67
C TRP A 21 -12.18 -12.15 -13.33
N GLU A 22 -11.89 -12.11 -14.63
CA GLU A 22 -11.27 -13.22 -15.35
C GLU A 22 -9.85 -13.47 -14.84
N LEU A 23 -9.09 -12.41 -14.54
CA LEU A 23 -7.76 -12.52 -13.94
C LEU A 23 -7.80 -13.15 -12.54
N VAL A 24 -8.82 -12.80 -11.74
CA VAL A 24 -9.04 -13.40 -10.43
C VAL A 24 -9.35 -14.89 -10.57
N ASP A 25 -10.26 -15.26 -11.47
CA ASP A 25 -10.62 -16.67 -11.70
C ASP A 25 -9.43 -17.48 -12.21
N TYR A 26 -8.65 -16.92 -13.14
CA TYR A 26 -7.45 -17.55 -13.67
C TYR A 26 -6.42 -17.83 -12.57
N ALA A 27 -6.15 -16.86 -11.70
CA ALA A 27 -5.20 -17.03 -10.60
C ALA A 27 -5.69 -18.08 -9.57
N THR A 28 -6.96 -18.03 -9.19
CA THR A 28 -7.53 -18.97 -8.21
C THR A 28 -7.61 -20.40 -8.76
N ALA A 29 -7.94 -20.57 -10.05
CA ALA A 29 -7.89 -21.87 -10.74
C ALA A 29 -6.47 -22.46 -10.83
N HIS A 30 -5.44 -21.63 -10.65
CA HIS A 30 -4.04 -22.04 -10.58
C HIS A 30 -3.47 -22.08 -9.16
N HIS A 31 -4.33 -22.05 -8.14
CA HIS A 31 -3.96 -22.09 -6.71
C HIS A 31 -3.02 -20.94 -6.29
N VAL A 32 -3.16 -19.78 -6.93
CA VAL A 32 -2.48 -18.56 -6.53
C VAL A 32 -3.50 -17.67 -5.82
N GLY A 33 -3.25 -17.36 -4.54
CA GLY A 33 -4.15 -16.49 -3.79
C GLY A 33 -4.12 -15.07 -4.36
N VAL A 34 -5.29 -14.45 -4.47
CA VAL A 34 -5.43 -13.08 -4.99
C VAL A 34 -5.77 -12.15 -3.86
N LYS A 35 -4.95 -11.11 -3.69
CA LYS A 35 -5.28 -9.98 -2.84
C LYS A 35 -5.58 -8.79 -3.74
N PHE A 36 -6.57 -7.98 -3.41
CA PHE A 36 -6.75 -6.72 -4.11
C PHE A 36 -7.30 -5.64 -3.19
N SER A 37 -6.98 -4.39 -3.53
CA SER A 37 -7.47 -3.20 -2.84
C SER A 37 -8.40 -2.43 -3.77
N THR A 38 -9.55 -2.02 -3.25
CA THR A 38 -10.59 -1.32 -4.02
C THR A 38 -11.23 -0.22 -3.18
N ASN A 39 -11.71 0.83 -3.84
CA ASN A 39 -12.56 1.86 -3.24
C ASN A 39 -13.98 1.36 -2.94
N GLY A 40 -14.32 0.14 -3.38
CA GLY A 40 -15.62 -0.50 -3.10
C GLY A 40 -16.70 -0.23 -4.15
N VAL A 41 -16.47 0.64 -5.15
CA VAL A 41 -17.51 1.06 -6.10
C VAL A 41 -18.14 -0.09 -6.91
N ARG A 42 -17.38 -1.17 -7.15
CA ARG A 42 -17.85 -2.36 -7.89
C ARG A 42 -18.19 -3.54 -7.00
N ILE A 43 -18.17 -3.38 -5.67
CA ILE A 43 -18.55 -4.43 -4.72
C ILE A 43 -20.07 -4.37 -4.53
N THR A 44 -20.81 -4.83 -5.55
CA THR A 44 -22.27 -4.98 -5.50
C THR A 44 -22.65 -6.25 -4.71
N PRO A 45 -23.92 -6.44 -4.34
CA PRO A 45 -24.36 -7.68 -3.68
C PRO A 45 -24.00 -8.94 -4.48
N GLU A 46 -24.10 -8.90 -5.81
CA GLU A 46 -23.75 -10.04 -6.68
C GLU A 46 -22.25 -10.33 -6.66
N VAL A 47 -21.43 -9.27 -6.69
CA VAL A 47 -19.97 -9.40 -6.61
C VAL A 47 -19.55 -9.88 -5.21
N ALA A 48 -20.18 -9.39 -4.15
CA ALA A 48 -19.92 -9.82 -2.79
C ALA A 48 -20.27 -11.31 -2.58
N ALA A 49 -21.42 -11.76 -3.08
CA ALA A 49 -21.81 -13.17 -3.06
C ALA A 49 -20.80 -14.05 -3.81
N ARG A 50 -20.31 -13.59 -4.96
CA ARG A 50 -19.25 -14.27 -5.71
C ARG A 50 -17.95 -14.36 -4.90
N LEU A 51 -17.53 -13.27 -4.27
CA LEU A 51 -16.31 -13.22 -3.46
C LEU A 51 -16.42 -14.15 -2.24
N ALA A 52 -17.57 -14.18 -1.58
CA ALA A 52 -17.84 -15.03 -0.42
C ALA A 52 -17.79 -16.53 -0.73
N ALA A 53 -17.97 -16.91 -2.00
CA ALA A 53 -17.87 -18.28 -2.47
C ALA A 53 -16.42 -18.75 -2.72
N SER A 54 -15.40 -17.89 -2.55
CA SER A 54 -14.00 -18.20 -2.83
C SER A 54 -13.13 -18.14 -1.57
N ASP A 55 -12.38 -19.22 -1.29
CA ASP A 55 -11.39 -19.27 -0.21
C ASP A 55 -10.00 -18.72 -0.61
N TYR A 56 -9.84 -18.26 -1.85
CA TYR A 56 -8.54 -17.84 -2.40
C TYR A 56 -8.40 -16.32 -2.57
N VAL A 57 -9.38 -15.54 -2.10
CA VAL A 57 -9.45 -14.10 -2.34
C VAL A 57 -9.45 -13.31 -1.04
N ASP A 58 -8.58 -12.29 -0.97
CA ASP A 58 -8.46 -11.35 0.15
C ASP A 58 -8.84 -9.95 -0.35
N VAL A 59 -9.95 -9.42 0.16
CA VAL A 59 -10.56 -8.15 -0.29
C VAL A 59 -10.24 -7.05 0.71
N GLN A 60 -9.69 -5.94 0.22
CA GLN A 60 -9.35 -4.79 1.05
C GLN A 60 -10.12 -3.56 0.56
N ILE A 61 -10.97 -3.01 1.43
CA ILE A 61 -11.71 -1.77 1.18
C ILE A 61 -10.88 -0.60 1.69
N SER A 62 -10.56 0.34 0.80
CA SER A 62 -9.84 1.57 1.15
C SER A 62 -10.75 2.54 1.90
N LEU A 63 -10.31 2.97 3.08
CA LEU A 63 -11.04 3.91 3.93
C LEU A 63 -10.04 4.71 4.79
N ASP A 64 -9.82 5.98 4.47
CA ASP A 64 -8.83 6.84 5.12
C ASP A 64 -9.44 7.83 6.12
N GLY A 65 -10.71 7.68 6.46
CA GLY A 65 -11.38 8.40 7.55
C GLY A 65 -12.50 7.56 8.16
N ALA A 66 -12.63 7.58 9.49
CA ALA A 66 -13.72 6.88 10.19
C ALA A 66 -15.06 7.63 10.08
N THR A 67 -15.05 8.82 9.48
CA THR A 67 -16.23 9.61 9.14
C THR A 67 -16.16 10.09 7.69
N ALA A 68 -17.31 10.52 7.14
CA ALA A 68 -17.37 11.04 5.79
C ALA A 68 -16.51 12.30 5.60
N GLU A 69 -16.47 13.18 6.60
CA GLU A 69 -15.73 14.44 6.53
C GLU A 69 -14.21 14.20 6.35
N VAL A 70 -13.65 13.24 7.09
CA VAL A 70 -12.20 12.94 7.02
C VAL A 70 -11.87 12.13 5.77
N ASN A 71 -12.68 11.12 5.46
CA ASN A 71 -12.42 10.24 4.33
C ASN A 71 -12.59 10.96 2.98
N ASP A 72 -13.71 11.67 2.81
CA ASP A 72 -14.06 12.31 1.54
C ASP A 72 -13.15 13.49 1.21
N ALA A 73 -12.51 14.11 2.22
CA ALA A 73 -11.49 15.14 2.01
C ALA A 73 -10.28 14.61 1.22
N VAL A 74 -9.97 13.32 1.32
CA VAL A 74 -8.85 12.68 0.60
C VAL A 74 -9.33 11.93 -0.64
N HIS A 75 -10.44 11.20 -0.52
CA HIS A 75 -10.92 10.26 -1.54
C HIS A 75 -12.00 10.82 -2.47
N GLY A 76 -12.55 11.98 -2.13
CA GLY A 76 -13.61 12.66 -2.87
C GLY A 76 -15.00 12.47 -2.26
N PRO A 77 -15.95 13.39 -2.55
CA PRO A 77 -17.30 13.35 -1.99
C PRO A 77 -18.04 12.02 -2.23
N GLY A 78 -18.64 11.47 -1.19
CA GLY A 78 -19.42 10.22 -1.23
C GLY A 78 -18.60 8.94 -1.14
N SER A 79 -17.27 9.04 -1.07
CA SER A 79 -16.38 7.87 -1.02
C SER A 79 -16.52 7.06 0.27
N PHE A 80 -16.79 7.70 1.41
CA PHE A 80 -17.05 7.03 2.67
C PHE A 80 -18.30 6.15 2.58
N ALA A 81 -19.42 6.72 2.14
CA ALA A 81 -20.68 6.00 1.99
C ALA A 81 -20.56 4.84 0.98
N MET A 82 -19.69 4.98 -0.02
CA MET A 82 -19.38 3.92 -0.98
C MET A 82 -18.60 2.76 -0.34
N ALA A 83 -17.55 3.07 0.42
CA ALA A 83 -16.76 2.07 1.15
C ALA A 83 -17.60 1.32 2.21
N ILE A 84 -18.44 2.05 2.96
CA ILE A 84 -19.38 1.46 3.93
C ILE A 84 -20.33 0.49 3.26
N ARG A 85 -20.95 0.88 2.13
CA ARG A 85 -21.85 0.00 1.36
C ARG A 85 -21.15 -1.26 0.86
N ALA A 86 -19.87 -1.16 0.47
CA ALA A 86 -19.08 -2.32 0.06
C ALA A 86 -18.86 -3.28 1.23
N LEU A 87 -18.57 -2.76 2.42
CA LEU A 87 -18.43 -3.57 3.64
C LEU A 87 -19.76 -4.23 4.04
N GLU A 88 -20.88 -3.50 3.95
CA GLU A 88 -22.23 -4.04 4.16
C GLU A 88 -22.53 -5.20 3.21
N ASN A 89 -22.32 -5.01 1.90
CA ASN A 89 -22.54 -6.05 0.90
C ASN A 89 -21.68 -7.31 1.17
N LEU A 90 -20.41 -7.14 1.56
CA LEU A 90 -19.53 -8.24 1.91
C LEU A 90 -20.00 -8.97 3.17
N ALA A 91 -20.39 -8.24 4.21
CA ALA A 91 -20.91 -8.80 5.45
C ALA A 91 -22.22 -9.57 5.22
N ASP A 92 -23.16 -8.99 4.48
CA ASP A 92 -24.45 -9.60 4.14
C ASP A 92 -24.29 -10.88 3.30
N ALA A 93 -23.28 -10.92 2.42
CA ALA A 93 -22.92 -12.10 1.65
C ALA A 93 -22.21 -13.18 2.48
N GLY A 94 -21.86 -12.90 3.75
CA GLY A 94 -21.10 -13.80 4.61
C GLY A 94 -19.61 -13.88 4.27
N PHE A 95 -19.06 -12.92 3.52
CA PHE A 95 -17.62 -12.84 3.27
C PHE A 95 -16.90 -12.60 4.60
N ARG A 96 -16.01 -13.51 4.96
CA ARG A 96 -15.27 -13.41 6.23
C ARG A 96 -13.96 -12.69 6.01
N ASP A 97 -13.57 -11.90 7.00
CA ASP A 97 -12.22 -11.37 7.11
C ASP A 97 -11.81 -10.41 5.97
N ALA A 98 -12.78 -9.62 5.47
CA ALA A 98 -12.47 -8.44 4.65
C ALA A 98 -11.51 -7.51 5.41
N LYS A 99 -10.72 -6.71 4.68
CA LYS A 99 -9.84 -5.73 5.32
C LYS A 99 -10.38 -4.33 5.15
N ILE A 100 -10.33 -3.56 6.23
CA ILE A 100 -10.41 -2.10 6.15
C ILE A 100 -8.98 -1.61 6.08
N SER A 101 -8.59 -1.05 4.93
CA SER A 101 -7.23 -0.58 4.68
C SER A 101 -7.15 0.93 4.81
N VAL A 102 -6.37 1.39 5.78
CA VAL A 102 -6.20 2.80 6.15
C VAL A 102 -4.75 3.24 5.89
N VAL A 103 -4.57 4.39 5.27
CA VAL A 103 -3.32 5.15 5.28
C VAL A 103 -3.37 6.13 6.45
N VAL A 104 -2.49 5.94 7.43
CA VAL A 104 -2.44 6.83 8.61
C VAL A 104 -1.80 8.15 8.21
N THR A 105 -2.51 9.23 8.50
CA THR A 105 -2.13 10.63 8.26
C THR A 105 -2.33 11.44 9.53
N ARG A 106 -1.79 12.66 9.57
CA ARG A 106 -1.99 13.56 10.71
C ARG A 106 -3.45 13.96 10.95
N HIS A 107 -4.34 13.74 9.99
CA HIS A 107 -5.75 14.08 10.09
C HIS A 107 -6.63 12.95 10.60
N ASN A 108 -6.16 11.69 10.53
CA ASN A 108 -6.96 10.52 10.90
C ASN A 108 -6.32 9.66 12.00
N VAL A 109 -5.11 9.97 12.47
CA VAL A 109 -4.44 9.22 13.55
C VAL A 109 -5.23 9.25 14.86
N ASP A 110 -6.03 10.29 15.10
CA ASP A 110 -6.91 10.36 16.26
C ASP A 110 -8.14 9.45 16.13
N GLN A 111 -8.39 8.87 14.94
CA GLN A 111 -9.53 7.98 14.67
C GLN A 111 -9.18 6.48 14.75
N LEU A 112 -8.01 6.11 15.27
CA LEU A 112 -7.54 4.72 15.31
C LEU A 112 -8.51 3.77 16.04
N ASP A 113 -9.15 4.24 17.11
CA ASP A 113 -10.13 3.45 17.86
C ASP A 113 -11.45 3.29 17.11
N GLU A 114 -11.87 4.31 16.39
CA GLU A 114 -13.04 4.30 15.53
C GLU A 114 -12.84 3.36 14.34
N PHE A 115 -11.65 3.34 13.73
CA PHE A 115 -11.32 2.35 12.70
C PHE A 115 -11.35 0.92 13.23
N ALA A 116 -10.82 0.68 14.44
CA ALA A 116 -10.86 -0.63 15.06
C ALA A 116 -12.30 -1.06 15.40
N ALA A 117 -13.13 -0.12 15.87
CA ALA A 117 -14.55 -0.36 16.12
C ALA A 117 -15.31 -0.67 14.82
N LEU A 118 -15.02 0.05 13.74
CA LEU A 118 -15.62 -0.19 12.43
C LEU A 118 -15.23 -1.57 11.87
N ALA A 119 -13.95 -1.93 11.98
CA ALA A 119 -13.48 -3.26 11.58
C ALA A 119 -14.20 -4.35 12.39
N ALA A 120 -14.29 -4.19 13.72
CA ALA A 120 -15.01 -5.12 14.58
C ALA A 120 -16.50 -5.23 14.23
N HIS A 121 -17.16 -4.11 13.90
CA HIS A 121 -18.57 -4.08 13.52
C HIS A 121 -18.88 -4.96 12.31
N TYR A 122 -18.03 -4.93 11.28
CA TYR A 122 -18.18 -5.73 10.07
C TYR A 122 -17.49 -7.09 10.12
N GLY A 123 -16.91 -7.49 11.26
CA GLY A 123 -16.10 -8.71 11.33
C GLY A 123 -14.87 -8.69 10.40
N ALA A 124 -14.39 -7.49 10.10
CA ALA A 124 -13.25 -7.23 9.24
C ALA A 124 -11.95 -7.14 10.05
N THR A 125 -10.82 -7.32 9.38
CA THR A 125 -9.49 -7.06 9.95
C THR A 125 -9.03 -5.66 9.60
N LEU A 126 -8.58 -4.90 10.59
CA LEU A 126 -8.01 -3.58 10.37
C LEU A 126 -6.59 -3.72 9.81
N ARG A 127 -6.32 -3.05 8.69
CA ARG A 127 -4.99 -2.90 8.12
C ARG A 127 -4.62 -1.43 8.09
N ILE A 128 -3.54 -1.04 8.74
CA ILE A 128 -3.04 0.33 8.71
C ILE A 128 -1.66 0.40 8.08
N THR A 129 -1.40 1.44 7.31
CA THR A 129 -0.12 1.64 6.62
C THR A 129 0.31 3.10 6.72
N ARG A 130 1.61 3.38 6.57
CA ARG A 130 2.10 4.75 6.55
C ARG A 130 1.82 5.40 5.20
N LEU A 131 1.63 6.71 5.21
CA LEU A 131 1.73 7.51 3.99
C LEU A 131 3.16 7.43 3.43
N ARG A 132 3.29 6.87 2.23
CA ARG A 132 4.57 6.83 1.51
C ARG A 132 4.63 7.97 0.49
N PRO A 133 5.74 8.72 0.41
CA PRO A 133 5.89 9.86 -0.49
C PRO A 133 6.12 9.40 -1.95
N SER A 134 5.25 8.59 -2.53
CA SER A 134 5.39 8.10 -3.92
C SER A 134 4.23 8.58 -4.79
N GLY A 135 4.49 8.80 -6.09
CA GLY A 135 3.52 9.39 -7.01
C GLY A 135 2.99 10.72 -6.47
N ARG A 136 1.67 10.94 -6.55
CA ARG A 136 1.00 12.13 -5.97
C ARG A 136 1.21 12.27 -4.45
N GLY A 137 1.53 11.18 -3.76
CA GLY A 137 1.84 11.20 -2.33
C GLY A 137 3.11 12.01 -2.02
N ALA A 138 4.05 12.15 -2.96
CA ALA A 138 5.26 12.95 -2.76
C ALA A 138 4.97 14.46 -2.61
N ASP A 139 3.93 14.94 -3.30
CA ASP A 139 3.55 16.36 -3.33
C ASP A 139 2.87 16.79 -2.03
N VAL A 140 2.08 15.91 -1.43
CA VAL A 140 1.28 16.17 -0.22
C VAL A 140 1.90 15.58 1.05
N TRP A 141 3.06 14.93 0.94
CA TRP A 141 3.65 14.20 2.08
C TRP A 141 3.91 15.13 3.28
N ASP A 142 4.55 16.28 3.05
CA ASP A 142 4.89 17.27 4.09
C ASP A 142 3.62 17.79 4.82
N GLU A 143 2.46 17.76 4.15
CA GLU A 143 1.16 18.21 4.67
C GLU A 143 0.41 17.11 5.44
N LEU A 144 0.58 15.85 5.06
CA LEU A 144 -0.27 14.75 5.54
C LEU A 144 0.45 13.77 6.47
N HIS A 145 1.78 13.67 6.45
CA HIS A 145 2.48 12.70 7.28
C HIS A 145 2.26 13.00 8.78
N PRO A 146 2.13 11.98 9.67
CA PRO A 146 1.99 12.20 11.10
C PRO A 146 3.15 13.01 11.70
N THR A 147 2.85 13.87 12.68
CA THR A 147 3.88 14.58 13.46
C THR A 147 4.67 13.61 14.36
N ALA A 148 5.81 14.06 14.91
CA ALA A 148 6.59 13.23 15.84
C ALA A 148 5.75 12.74 17.06
N GLU A 149 4.90 13.62 17.61
CA GLU A 149 3.99 13.26 18.71
C GLU A 149 2.94 12.22 18.26
N GLN A 150 2.39 12.39 17.06
CA GLN A 150 1.44 11.43 16.48
C GLN A 150 2.08 10.09 16.13
N GLN A 151 3.38 10.05 15.80
CA GLN A 151 4.11 8.79 15.63
C GLN A 151 4.23 8.03 16.96
N VAL A 152 4.43 8.74 18.08
CA VAL A 152 4.43 8.13 19.42
C VAL A 152 3.04 7.63 19.79
N GLN A 153 2.00 8.43 19.54
CA GLN A 153 0.59 8.02 19.73
C GLN A 153 0.27 6.74 18.95
N LEU A 154 0.65 6.68 17.67
CA LEU A 154 0.46 5.50 16.83
C LEU A 154 1.23 4.29 17.36
N TYR A 155 2.48 4.48 17.80
CA TYR A 155 3.28 3.43 18.42
C TYR A 155 2.60 2.87 19.68
N ASP A 156 2.20 3.73 20.61
CA ASP A 156 1.57 3.32 21.86
C ASP A 156 0.25 2.57 21.59
N TRP A 157 -0.53 3.05 20.63
CA TRP A 157 -1.75 2.38 20.20
C TRP A 157 -1.47 0.99 19.60
N LEU A 158 -0.45 0.86 18.74
CA LEU A 158 -0.04 -0.41 18.17
C LEU A 158 0.49 -1.39 19.22
N VAL A 159 1.23 -0.93 20.21
CA VAL A 159 1.68 -1.79 21.32
C VAL A 159 0.48 -2.29 22.14
N ALA A 160 -0.52 -1.43 22.37
CA ALA A 160 -1.69 -1.78 23.15
C ALA A 160 -2.70 -2.68 22.41
N LYS A 161 -2.85 -2.52 21.08
CA LYS A 161 -3.96 -3.10 20.29
C LYS A 161 -3.52 -3.83 19.01
N GLY A 162 -2.21 -3.91 18.75
CA GLY A 162 -1.64 -4.37 17.49
C GLY A 162 -1.87 -5.84 17.13
N ASP A 163 -2.17 -6.71 18.10
CA ASP A 163 -2.41 -8.14 17.86
C ASP A 163 -3.54 -8.41 16.84
N ARG A 164 -4.46 -7.44 16.65
CA ARG A 164 -5.58 -7.53 15.70
C ARG A 164 -5.41 -6.62 14.48
N VAL A 165 -4.23 -6.05 14.28
CA VAL A 165 -3.98 -5.01 13.28
C VAL A 165 -2.85 -5.43 12.35
N LEU A 166 -3.13 -5.41 11.05
CA LEU A 166 -2.12 -5.68 10.03
C LEU A 166 -1.39 -4.39 9.66
N THR A 167 -0.09 -4.34 9.88
CA THR A 167 0.75 -3.18 9.50
C THR A 167 1.58 -3.43 8.24
N GLY A 168 1.83 -4.70 7.91
CA GLY A 168 2.71 -5.10 6.83
C GLY A 168 4.13 -4.57 7.03
N ASP A 169 4.76 -4.08 5.99
CA ASP A 169 6.13 -3.55 5.98
C ASP A 169 6.14 -2.00 6.06
N SER A 170 5.20 -1.43 6.82
CA SER A 170 4.95 0.02 6.79
C SER A 170 5.74 0.82 7.83
N PHE A 171 5.73 0.42 9.10
CA PHE A 171 6.16 1.29 10.20
C PHE A 171 7.52 0.93 10.78
N PHE A 172 8.49 0.59 9.93
CA PHE A 172 9.86 0.26 10.35
C PHE A 172 10.47 1.30 11.31
N HIS A 173 10.21 2.58 11.07
CA HIS A 173 10.73 3.68 11.88
C HIS A 173 10.22 3.67 13.32
N LEU A 174 8.99 3.16 13.55
CA LEU A 174 8.41 3.05 14.89
C LEU A 174 9.09 1.98 15.74
N SER A 175 9.71 0.97 15.14
CA SER A 175 10.48 -0.05 15.87
C SER A 175 11.72 0.52 16.58
N GLY A 176 12.08 1.78 16.32
CA GLY A 176 13.06 2.51 17.12
C GLY A 176 12.55 2.89 18.51
N LEU A 177 11.24 2.98 18.72
CA LEU A 177 10.63 3.34 20.00
C LEU A 177 10.52 2.13 20.95
N GLY A 178 10.59 2.43 22.25
CA GLY A 178 10.33 1.49 23.33
C GLY A 178 11.26 0.28 23.38
N ALA A 179 10.73 -0.85 23.88
CA ALA A 179 11.52 -2.06 24.07
C ALA A 179 11.78 -2.78 22.73
N PRO A 180 12.99 -3.33 22.50
CA PRO A 180 13.27 -4.13 21.31
C PRO A 180 12.25 -5.26 21.13
N GLY A 181 11.67 -5.37 19.94
CA GLY A 181 10.67 -6.39 19.61
C GLY A 181 9.23 -6.05 19.99
N ALA A 182 8.95 -4.87 20.58
CA ALA A 182 7.59 -4.42 20.86
C ALA A 182 6.69 -4.38 19.60
N LEU A 183 7.29 -4.09 18.43
CA LEU A 183 6.67 -4.22 17.11
C LEU A 183 7.43 -5.24 16.25
N ALA A 184 7.43 -6.51 16.66
CA ALA A 184 8.11 -7.58 15.95
C ALA A 184 7.64 -7.74 14.48
N GLY A 185 8.56 -8.03 13.57
CA GLY A 185 8.27 -8.21 12.13
C GLY A 185 8.45 -6.95 11.27
N LEU A 186 8.62 -5.77 11.87
CA LEU A 186 8.87 -4.50 11.19
C LEU A 186 10.37 -4.17 11.05
N ASN A 187 11.19 -5.13 10.58
CA ASN A 187 12.63 -4.92 10.48
C ASN A 187 13.28 -5.48 9.20
N LEU A 188 12.50 -5.69 8.14
CA LEU A 188 13.03 -6.15 6.86
C LEU A 188 12.33 -5.45 5.68
N CYS A 189 13.10 -4.72 4.87
CA CYS A 189 12.61 -4.22 3.59
C CYS A 189 12.45 -5.39 2.61
N GLY A 190 11.24 -5.58 2.06
CA GLY A 190 10.97 -6.68 1.13
C GLY A 190 11.37 -6.42 -0.33
N ALA A 191 11.76 -5.19 -0.68
CA ALA A 191 11.94 -4.75 -2.05
C ALA A 191 12.99 -5.59 -2.81
N GLY A 192 12.59 -6.20 -3.93
CA GLY A 192 13.42 -7.12 -4.71
C GLY A 192 13.81 -8.42 -4.00
N ARG A 193 13.39 -8.63 -2.74
CA ARG A 193 13.73 -9.81 -1.91
C ARG A 193 12.56 -10.78 -1.82
N VAL A 194 11.39 -10.27 -1.45
CA VAL A 194 10.15 -11.03 -1.28
C VAL A 194 8.95 -10.39 -1.97
N VAL A 195 9.12 -9.16 -2.48
CA VAL A 195 8.10 -8.44 -3.26
C VAL A 195 8.74 -7.69 -4.41
N CYS A 196 8.00 -7.54 -5.51
CA CYS A 196 8.22 -6.60 -6.59
C CYS A 196 6.86 -6.12 -7.11
N LEU A 197 6.87 -5.07 -7.93
CA LEU A 197 5.71 -4.63 -8.70
C LEU A 197 5.94 -5.01 -10.16
N ILE A 198 4.87 -5.44 -10.84
CA ILE A 198 4.79 -5.47 -12.29
C ILE A 198 3.73 -4.43 -12.67
N ASP A 199 4.10 -3.46 -13.49
CA ASP A 199 3.20 -2.41 -13.93
C ASP A 199 2.36 -2.83 -15.17
N PRO A 200 1.42 -1.99 -15.65
CA PRO A 200 0.57 -2.34 -16.78
C PRO A 200 1.28 -2.55 -18.13
N VAL A 201 2.48 -2.02 -18.33
CA VAL A 201 3.28 -2.20 -19.56
C VAL A 201 4.30 -3.33 -19.44
N GLY A 202 4.35 -3.99 -18.28
CA GLY A 202 5.21 -5.12 -18.00
C GLY A 202 6.53 -4.76 -17.33
N ASP A 203 6.74 -3.50 -16.96
CA ASP A 203 7.93 -3.06 -16.24
C ASP A 203 7.90 -3.60 -14.81
N VAL A 204 9.05 -4.10 -14.36
CA VAL A 204 9.21 -4.74 -13.06
C VAL A 204 10.01 -3.81 -12.16
N TYR A 205 9.39 -3.32 -11.10
CA TYR A 205 10.03 -2.46 -10.11
C TYR A 205 10.30 -3.20 -8.79
N ALA A 206 11.35 -2.80 -8.07
CA ALA A 206 11.71 -3.44 -6.80
C ALA A 206 10.65 -3.33 -5.70
N CYS A 207 9.84 -2.27 -5.72
CA CYS A 207 8.84 -2.00 -4.70
C CYS A 207 7.61 -1.34 -5.32
N PRO A 208 6.38 -1.70 -4.90
CA PRO A 208 5.15 -1.03 -5.38
C PRO A 208 5.10 0.46 -5.05
N PHE A 209 5.90 0.91 -4.08
CA PHE A 209 6.01 2.32 -3.70
C PHE A 209 7.28 2.98 -4.23
N ALA A 210 7.97 2.35 -5.19
CA ALA A 210 9.20 2.87 -5.79
C ALA A 210 9.18 2.75 -7.32
N ILE A 211 8.14 3.30 -7.94
CA ILE A 211 7.96 3.32 -9.39
C ILE A 211 8.79 4.48 -9.97
N HIS A 212 10.07 4.22 -10.18
CA HIS A 212 11.06 5.18 -10.68
C HIS A 212 12.22 4.41 -11.33
N ASP A 213 12.87 4.96 -12.36
CA ASP A 213 13.94 4.32 -13.14
C ASP A 213 15.06 3.71 -12.28
N ARG A 214 15.44 4.39 -11.19
CA ARG A 214 16.43 3.88 -10.21
C ARG A 214 16.08 2.48 -9.67
N PHE A 215 14.79 2.14 -9.62
CA PHE A 215 14.27 0.88 -9.09
C PHE A 215 13.63 -0.01 -10.16
N LEU A 216 13.81 0.31 -11.45
CA LEU A 216 13.39 -0.53 -12.57
C LEU A 216 14.38 -1.69 -12.74
N ALA A 217 13.87 -2.92 -12.70
CA ALA A 217 14.65 -4.14 -12.80
C ALA A 217 14.67 -4.74 -14.22
N GLY A 218 13.68 -4.40 -15.05
CA GLY A 218 13.51 -4.90 -16.42
C GLY A 218 12.03 -4.94 -16.82
N ASN A 219 11.72 -5.57 -17.94
CA ASN A 219 10.36 -5.73 -18.46
C ASN A 219 10.07 -7.21 -18.80
N ILE A 220 8.91 -7.72 -18.39
CA ILE A 220 8.56 -9.13 -18.55
C ILE A 220 8.40 -9.57 -20.02
N LEU A 221 8.13 -8.64 -20.93
CA LEU A 221 7.90 -8.90 -22.35
C LEU A 221 9.20 -8.90 -23.15
N SER A 222 10.17 -8.05 -22.80
CA SER A 222 11.44 -7.93 -23.52
C SER A 222 12.59 -8.73 -22.89
N ASP A 223 12.57 -8.94 -21.57
CA ASP A 223 13.76 -9.38 -20.83
C ASP A 223 13.67 -10.84 -20.41
N GLY A 224 13.11 -11.69 -21.27
CA GLY A 224 13.07 -13.15 -21.05
C GLY A 224 12.10 -13.60 -19.95
N GLY A 225 11.04 -12.83 -19.68
CA GLY A 225 9.99 -13.19 -18.73
C GLY A 225 10.31 -12.88 -17.27
N PHE A 226 9.28 -13.00 -16.43
CA PHE A 226 9.37 -12.67 -15.00
C PHE A 226 10.43 -13.49 -14.25
N ASP A 227 10.61 -14.78 -14.57
CA ASP A 227 11.60 -15.64 -13.91
C ASP A 227 13.03 -15.13 -14.11
N ASN A 228 13.35 -14.67 -15.33
CA ASN A 228 14.65 -14.09 -15.61
C ASN A 228 14.84 -12.77 -14.87
N VAL A 229 13.88 -11.84 -14.97
CA VAL A 229 13.96 -10.54 -14.28
C VAL A 229 14.12 -10.75 -12.77
N TRP A 230 13.29 -11.61 -12.17
CA TRP A 230 13.34 -11.86 -10.72
C TRP A 230 14.69 -12.44 -10.26
N LYS A 231 15.29 -13.38 -10.99
CA LYS A 231 16.53 -14.05 -10.57
C LYS A 231 17.80 -13.28 -10.97
N ASN A 232 17.77 -12.63 -12.12
CA ASN A 232 18.98 -12.20 -12.81
C ASN A 232 19.12 -10.68 -12.96
N ALA A 233 18.08 -9.89 -12.69
CA ALA A 233 18.19 -8.44 -12.73
C ALA A 233 19.30 -7.96 -11.77
N PRO A 234 20.28 -7.16 -12.24
CA PRO A 234 21.35 -6.64 -11.40
C PRO A 234 20.84 -5.91 -10.16
N LEU A 235 19.78 -5.10 -10.31
CA LEU A 235 19.15 -4.38 -9.21
C LEU A 235 18.66 -5.31 -8.10
N PHE A 236 17.99 -6.42 -8.44
CA PHE A 236 17.50 -7.35 -7.42
C PHE A 236 18.63 -8.12 -6.75
N ARG A 237 19.71 -8.41 -7.46
CA ARG A 237 20.93 -8.97 -6.85
C ARG A 237 21.54 -7.98 -5.86
N GLU A 238 21.73 -6.73 -6.24
CA GLU A 238 22.20 -5.64 -5.36
C GLU A 238 21.33 -5.50 -4.11
N LEU A 239 20.00 -5.45 -4.28
CA LEU A 239 19.06 -5.29 -3.16
C LEU A 239 19.01 -6.48 -2.21
N ARG A 240 19.44 -7.68 -2.65
CA ARG A 240 19.49 -8.90 -1.81
C ARG A 240 20.77 -8.98 -0.99
N GLU A 241 21.82 -8.25 -1.35
CA GLU A 241 23.06 -8.22 -0.57
C GLU A 241 22.85 -7.58 0.83
N PRO A 242 23.67 -7.96 1.82
CA PRO A 242 23.68 -7.30 3.12
C PRO A 242 23.82 -5.77 2.97
N GLN A 243 22.92 -5.03 3.60
CA GLN A 243 22.89 -3.57 3.51
C GLN A 243 23.75 -2.95 4.62
N SER A 244 24.40 -1.83 4.32
CA SER A 244 25.11 -1.03 5.32
C SER A 244 24.12 -0.30 6.23
N ALA A 245 24.52 -0.08 7.48
CA ALA A 245 23.77 0.79 8.40
C ALA A 245 23.90 2.28 8.05
N GLY A 246 24.88 2.65 7.22
CA GLY A 246 25.07 4.04 6.77
C GLY A 246 25.14 5.02 7.95
N ALA A 247 24.35 6.09 7.85
CA ALA A 247 24.22 7.10 8.91
C ALA A 247 23.67 6.54 10.23
N CYS A 248 23.01 5.36 10.21
CA CYS A 248 22.45 4.71 11.40
C CYS A 248 23.45 3.77 12.11
N ASN A 249 24.70 3.66 11.65
CA ASN A 249 25.67 2.69 12.18
C ASN A 249 25.97 2.84 13.69
N SER A 250 25.86 4.04 14.24
CA SER A 250 26.05 4.30 15.68
C SER A 250 24.75 4.35 16.49
N CYS A 251 23.60 4.09 15.85
CA CYS A 251 22.30 4.11 16.52
C CYS A 251 22.03 2.79 17.24
N GLY A 252 21.73 2.85 18.54
CA GLY A 252 21.40 1.66 19.36
C GLY A 252 20.14 0.92 18.93
N HIS A 253 19.33 1.51 18.05
CA HIS A 253 18.05 0.95 17.58
C HIS A 253 18.11 0.40 16.15
N TYR A 254 19.28 0.39 15.51
CA TYR A 254 19.42 -0.01 14.12
C TYR A 254 18.93 -1.44 13.86
N ASP A 255 19.16 -2.38 14.77
CA ASP A 255 18.69 -3.76 14.61
C ASP A 255 17.17 -3.90 14.63
N SER A 256 16.46 -2.95 15.26
CA SER A 256 15.00 -2.92 15.31
C SER A 256 14.38 -2.31 14.06
N CYS A 257 14.92 -1.20 13.53
CA CYS A 257 14.29 -0.47 12.42
C CYS A 257 14.97 -0.66 11.06
N ARG A 258 16.22 -1.15 11.04
CA ARG A 258 17.10 -1.25 9.86
C ARG A 258 17.23 0.04 9.05
N GLY A 259 17.10 1.19 9.72
CA GLY A 259 17.15 2.51 9.09
C GLY A 259 15.89 2.90 8.33
N GLY A 260 14.81 2.11 8.39
CA GLY A 260 13.49 2.48 7.86
C GLY A 260 13.26 2.21 6.37
N CYS A 261 12.29 2.92 5.79
CA CYS A 261 11.77 2.65 4.45
C CYS A 261 12.63 3.29 3.35
N MET A 262 13.22 2.46 2.48
CA MET A 262 14.00 2.90 1.31
C MET A 262 13.23 3.87 0.40
N ALA A 263 11.96 3.55 0.10
CA ALA A 263 11.11 4.40 -0.75
C ALA A 263 10.86 5.77 -0.10
N ALA A 264 10.58 5.79 1.21
CA ALA A 264 10.35 7.04 1.93
C ALA A 264 11.58 7.96 1.88
N LYS A 265 12.78 7.41 2.09
CA LYS A 265 14.04 8.16 1.94
C LYS A 265 14.20 8.72 0.54
N PHE A 266 14.09 7.86 -0.47
CA PHE A 266 14.33 8.23 -1.86
C PHE A 266 13.47 9.41 -2.29
N PHE A 267 12.15 9.32 -2.13
CA PHE A 267 11.26 10.37 -2.63
C PHE A 267 11.19 11.63 -1.75
N THR A 268 11.65 11.58 -0.51
CA THR A 268 11.89 12.81 0.27
C THR A 268 13.21 13.50 -0.09
N GLY A 269 14.00 12.90 -1.00
CA GLY A 269 15.31 13.41 -1.40
C GLY A 269 16.42 13.09 -0.40
N LEU A 270 16.18 12.18 0.54
CA LEU A 270 17.20 11.69 1.46
C LEU A 270 18.03 10.59 0.80
N PRO A 271 19.33 10.49 1.14
CA PRO A 271 20.17 9.41 0.64
C PRO A 271 19.70 8.06 1.23
N LEU A 272 19.86 6.98 0.46
CA LEU A 272 19.34 5.65 0.85
C LEU A 272 20.02 5.10 2.12
N ASP A 273 21.27 5.46 2.35
CA ASP A 273 22.07 5.17 3.54
C ASP A 273 21.87 6.20 4.67
N GLY A 274 20.98 7.18 4.47
CA GLY A 274 20.52 8.12 5.50
C GLY A 274 19.44 7.55 6.42
N PRO A 275 18.97 8.32 7.42
CA PRO A 275 17.86 7.92 8.27
C PRO A 275 16.51 7.94 7.51
N ASP A 276 15.50 7.24 8.04
CA ASP A 276 14.11 7.43 7.60
C ASP A 276 13.69 8.89 7.79
N PRO A 277 12.91 9.50 6.87
CA PRO A 277 12.38 10.85 7.07
C PRO A 277 11.55 10.99 8.35
N GLU A 278 10.90 9.92 8.80
CA GLU A 278 10.10 9.88 10.03
C GLU A 278 10.84 9.18 11.18
N CYS A 279 12.18 9.18 11.16
CA CYS A 279 12.99 8.58 12.22
C CYS A 279 12.62 9.13 13.60
N VAL A 280 12.18 8.23 14.47
CA VAL A 280 11.69 8.52 15.84
C VAL A 280 12.77 9.02 16.80
N GLU A 281 14.04 8.72 16.50
CA GLU A 281 15.20 9.25 17.24
C GLU A 281 15.55 10.71 16.83
N GLY A 282 14.75 11.32 15.96
CA GLY A 282 14.90 12.73 15.57
C GLY A 282 15.96 13.00 14.49
N TYR A 283 16.63 11.99 13.94
CA TYR A 283 17.65 12.17 12.89
C TYR A 283 17.06 12.52 11.50
N GLY A 284 15.77 12.26 11.29
CA GLY A 284 15.07 12.55 10.03
C GLY A 284 14.90 14.05 9.77
N GLY A 285 14.40 14.80 10.77
CA GLY A 285 14.12 16.23 10.67
C GLY A 285 15.33 17.09 10.22
N PRO A 286 16.50 16.99 10.87
CA PRO A 286 17.70 17.71 10.44
C PRO A 286 18.18 17.33 9.04
N SER A 287 17.96 16.08 8.61
CA SER A 287 18.29 15.64 7.25
C SER A 287 17.33 16.25 6.23
N LEU A 288 16.06 16.34 6.60
CA LEU A 288 15.01 16.96 5.81
C LEU A 288 15.21 18.49 5.67
N ALA A 289 15.74 19.18 6.68
CA ALA A 289 15.96 20.63 6.62
C ALA A 289 17.08 21.07 5.65
N ARG A 290 17.89 20.13 5.14
CA ARG A 290 18.98 20.42 4.20
C ARG A 290 18.45 20.59 2.77
N GLU A 291 19.25 21.25 1.94
CA GLU A 291 19.00 21.28 0.50
C GLU A 291 19.03 19.85 -0.05
N ARG A 292 18.00 19.51 -0.82
CA ARG A 292 17.71 18.15 -1.26
C ARG A 292 16.98 18.19 -2.60
N VAL A 293 17.27 17.23 -3.47
CA VAL A 293 16.55 17.06 -4.73
C VAL A 293 15.54 15.93 -4.55
N LYS A 294 14.24 16.26 -4.58
CA LYS A 294 13.18 15.25 -4.60
C LYS A 294 13.16 14.60 -5.99
N PRO A 295 13.40 13.28 -6.11
CA PRO A 295 13.34 12.59 -7.39
C PRO A 295 11.95 12.71 -8.01
N LYS A 296 11.91 12.93 -9.33
CA LYS A 296 10.68 12.89 -10.12
C LYS A 296 10.72 11.66 -11.03
N PRO A 297 9.62 10.90 -11.15
CA PRO A 297 9.53 9.85 -12.16
C PRO A 297 9.86 10.41 -13.54
N SER A 298 10.53 9.60 -14.36
CA SER A 298 10.86 9.91 -15.77
C SER A 298 9.60 10.03 -16.63
N GLY A 299 8.54 9.29 -16.28
CA GLY A 299 7.20 9.37 -16.87
C GLY A 299 6.15 9.87 -15.88
N ASP A 300 5.33 10.83 -16.31
CA ASP A 300 4.08 11.18 -15.62
C ASP A 300 2.94 10.32 -16.18
N HIS A 301 2.58 9.25 -15.46
CA HIS A 301 1.40 8.44 -15.79
C HIS A 301 0.10 9.01 -15.19
N SER A 302 0.19 10.11 -14.45
CA SER A 302 -0.96 10.81 -13.92
C SER A 302 -1.46 11.84 -14.94
N ARG A 303 -2.78 11.99 -15.07
CA ARG A 303 -3.32 13.09 -15.89
C ARG A 303 -3.15 14.38 -15.10
N SER A 304 -2.54 15.38 -15.72
CA SER A 304 -2.26 16.71 -15.15
C SER A 304 -3.50 17.53 -14.80
N GLN A 305 -4.71 17.08 -15.16
CA GLN A 305 -5.97 17.68 -14.77
C GLN A 305 -6.95 16.61 -14.23
N PRO A 306 -7.75 16.94 -13.20
CA PRO A 306 -8.88 16.11 -12.79
C PRO A 306 -9.80 15.92 -13.98
N VAL A 307 -9.92 14.68 -14.46
CA VAL A 307 -10.95 14.36 -15.44
C VAL A 307 -12.24 14.20 -14.66
N MET A 308 -13.05 15.24 -14.67
CA MET A 308 -14.41 15.15 -14.14
C MET A 308 -15.13 14.02 -14.88
N LEU A 309 -15.48 12.96 -14.15
CA LEU A 309 -16.34 11.90 -14.66
C LEU A 309 -17.67 12.53 -15.09
N LYS A 310 -17.89 12.65 -16.41
CA LYS A 310 -19.23 12.85 -16.93
C LYS A 310 -19.99 11.57 -16.67
N LEU A 311 -20.74 11.54 -15.57
CA LEU A 311 -21.73 10.51 -15.32
C LEU A 311 -22.67 10.47 -16.53
N LEU A 312 -22.69 9.34 -17.22
CA LEU A 312 -23.63 9.12 -18.31
C LEU A 312 -25.04 9.14 -17.70
N THR A 313 -25.87 10.08 -18.14
CA THR A 313 -27.30 10.13 -17.78
C THR A 313 -28.10 9.05 -18.48
N THR A 314 -27.49 8.35 -19.43
CA THR A 314 -28.07 7.25 -20.19
C THR A 314 -27.28 5.97 -19.88
N PRO A 315 -27.95 4.87 -19.47
CA PRO A 315 -27.29 3.58 -19.32
C PRO A 315 -26.55 3.20 -20.62
N PRO A 316 -25.31 2.67 -20.54
CA PRO A 316 -24.58 2.28 -21.74
C PRO A 316 -25.34 1.17 -22.48
N ALA A 317 -25.35 1.23 -23.81
CA ALA A 317 -26.09 0.30 -24.67
C ALA A 317 -25.57 -1.16 -24.58
N ARG A 318 -24.38 -1.35 -24.01
CA ARG A 318 -23.81 -2.63 -23.59
C ARG A 318 -23.20 -2.46 -22.22
N LEU A 319 -23.28 -3.49 -21.38
CA LEU A 319 -22.67 -3.42 -20.06
C LEU A 319 -21.14 -3.49 -20.21
N CYS A 320 -20.42 -2.63 -19.49
CA CYS A 320 -18.95 -2.56 -19.57
C CYS A 320 -18.22 -3.80 -19.01
N ASN A 321 -18.96 -4.81 -18.56
CA ASN A 321 -18.48 -6.11 -18.11
C ASN A 321 -18.55 -7.19 -19.20
N GLU A 322 -19.05 -6.85 -20.39
CA GLU A 322 -18.95 -7.73 -21.55
C GLU A 322 -17.54 -7.60 -22.12
N SER A 323 -16.81 -8.72 -22.14
CA SER A 323 -15.54 -8.82 -22.84
C SER A 323 -15.74 -8.38 -24.30
N PRO A 324 -14.84 -7.56 -24.88
CA PRO A 324 -14.88 -7.25 -26.30
C PRO A 324 -14.45 -8.44 -27.18
N VAL A 325 -14.10 -9.58 -26.56
CA VAL A 325 -13.69 -10.83 -27.20
C VAL A 325 -14.83 -11.84 -27.21
#